data_AF-A4HXG3-F1
#
_entry.id   AF-A4HXG3-F1
#
_cell.length_a   1.000
_cell.length_b   1.000
_cell.length_c   1.000
_cell.angle_alpha   90.00
_cell.angle_beta   90.00
_cell.angle_gamma   90.00
#
_symmetry.space_group_name_H-M   'P 1'
#
loop_
_entity.id
_entity.type
_entity.pdbx_description
1 polymer ?
#
loop_
_entity_poly.entity_id
_entity_poly.type
_entity_poly.pdbx_seq_one_letter_code
_entity_poly.pdbx_strand_id
1 'polypeptide(L)'
;MGRGFGRGAKSVAIVTHAQAGNAGKKTPKGLRGTRQRKRQKFLNRNSEQAQLEESLGLAKPEKHAPKNLAQEIASIQFAHVVNKREKGLKHLRKQIMGAVKNVRRLHADKARRKSEK
;
A
#
# COMPACT_ATOMS: atom_id res chain seq x y z
N MET A 1 34.69 20.11 60.76
CA MET A 1 35.01 21.19 59.79
C MET A 1 34.37 20.82 58.46
N GLY A 2 33.41 21.62 57.99
CA GLY A 2 32.59 21.32 56.81
C GLY A 2 33.41 21.27 55.52
N ARG A 3 33.23 20.20 54.75
CA ARG A 3 33.79 20.04 53.41
C ARG A 3 33.01 20.95 52.45
N GLY A 4 33.59 22.10 52.14
CA GLY A 4 33.05 23.04 51.17
C GLY A 4 33.00 22.42 49.78
N PHE A 5 31.83 21.96 49.35
CA PHE A 5 31.49 21.91 47.93
C PHE A 5 31.37 23.35 47.43
N GLY A 6 32.50 23.96 47.07
CA GLY A 6 32.51 25.19 46.27
C GLY A 6 31.71 24.91 44.99
N ARG A 7 30.53 25.50 44.80
CA ARG A 7 30.33 26.92 44.48
C ARG A 7 31.38 27.42 43.49
N GLY A 8 31.55 26.71 42.37
CA GLY A 8 32.46 27.10 41.28
C GLY A 8 31.84 27.23 39.89
N ALA A 9 30.59 26.80 39.68
CA ALA A 9 29.89 27.00 38.40
C ALA A 9 28.38 27.14 38.62
N LYS A 10 27.98 28.20 39.33
CA LYS A 10 26.65 28.78 39.16
C LYS A 10 26.70 29.75 37.96
N SER A 11 26.92 29.25 36.76
CA SER A 11 26.57 29.97 35.54
C SER A 11 25.35 29.31 34.91
N VAL A 12 24.19 29.72 35.43
CA VAL A 12 22.89 29.76 34.76
C VAL A 12 22.51 28.50 33.96
N ALA A 13 21.97 27.51 34.67
CA ALA A 13 21.00 26.60 34.07
C ALA A 13 19.64 27.30 34.03
N ILE A 14 19.28 28.00 32.95
CA ILE A 14 17.89 28.11 32.49
C ILE A 14 17.93 28.35 30.98
N VAL A 15 17.81 27.27 30.20
CA VAL A 15 16.87 27.26 29.07
C VAL A 15 16.16 25.91 29.12
N THR A 16 14.96 25.94 29.66
CA THR A 16 13.99 24.85 29.70
C THR A 16 13.48 24.55 28.29
N HIS A 17 14.30 23.90 27.47
CA HIS A 17 13.86 23.20 26.25
C HIS A 17 13.71 21.69 26.46
N ALA A 18 13.86 21.20 27.71
CA ALA A 18 13.83 19.77 28.05
C ALA A 18 12.50 19.05 27.74
N GLN A 19 11.43 19.79 27.41
CA GLN A 19 10.15 19.21 27.01
C GLN A 19 9.63 19.71 25.64
N ALA A 20 10.44 20.47 24.89
CA ALA A 20 10.09 20.88 23.53
C ALA A 20 10.31 19.71 22.55
N GLY A 21 9.43 18.71 22.66
CA GLY A 21 9.08 17.76 21.62
C GLY A 21 10.24 17.02 20.97
N ASN A 22 10.67 15.90 21.57
CA ASN A 22 11.35 14.82 20.84
C ASN A 22 10.48 14.18 19.73
N ALA A 23 9.36 14.81 19.35
CA ALA A 23 8.35 14.30 18.42
C ALA A 23 8.84 14.20 16.95
N GLY A 24 10.05 14.66 16.61
CA GLY A 24 10.56 14.58 15.23
C GLY A 24 12.03 14.22 15.07
N LYS A 25 12.87 14.34 16.10
CA LYS A 25 14.32 14.08 15.97
C LYS A 25 14.58 12.57 16.08
N LYS A 26 14.90 11.93 14.95
CA LYS A 26 15.32 10.52 14.92
C LYS A 26 16.49 10.31 15.89
N THR A 27 16.40 9.30 16.75
CA THR A 27 17.52 8.89 17.60
C THR A 27 18.74 8.54 16.73
N PRO A 28 19.93 9.10 17.00
CA PRO A 28 21.12 8.81 16.22
C PRO A 28 21.48 7.32 16.33
N LYS A 29 22.02 6.73 15.26
CA LYS A 29 22.22 5.27 15.11
C LYS A 29 22.96 4.63 16.30
N GLY A 30 23.93 5.35 16.88
CA GLY A 30 24.69 4.90 18.06
C GLY A 30 23.87 4.82 19.34
N LEU A 31 22.92 5.73 19.56
CA LEU A 31 22.07 5.79 20.75
C LEU A 31 20.74 5.03 20.59
N ARG A 32 20.53 4.34 19.45
CA ARG A 32 19.34 3.49 19.25
C ARG A 32 19.40 2.25 20.12
N GLY A 33 18.33 2.03 20.89
CA GLY A 33 18.14 0.78 21.62
C GLY A 33 18.11 -0.45 20.70
N THR A 34 18.41 -1.62 21.26
CA THR A 34 18.48 -2.91 20.54
C THR A 34 17.21 -3.23 19.75
N ARG A 35 16.02 -2.96 20.32
CA ARG A 35 14.72 -3.13 19.65
C ARG A 35 14.58 -2.26 18.40
N GLN A 36 14.99 -1.00 18.45
CA GLN A 36 14.93 -0.09 17.31
C GLN A 36 15.87 -0.57 16.18
N ARG A 37 17.08 -1.02 16.53
CA ARG A 37 18.03 -1.60 15.56
C ARG A 37 17.46 -2.84 14.87
N LYS A 38 16.87 -3.78 15.63
CA LYS A 38 16.22 -4.98 15.07
C LYS A 38 15.07 -4.62 14.14
N ARG A 39 14.19 -3.69 14.55
CA ARG A 39 13.07 -3.23 13.71
C ARG A 39 13.56 -2.62 12.39
N GLN A 40 14.58 -1.76 12.43
CA GLN A 40 15.14 -1.17 11.21
C GLN A 40 15.72 -2.25 10.28
N LYS A 41 16.45 -3.24 10.82
CA LYS A 41 17.00 -4.35 10.04
C LYS A 41 15.89 -5.17 9.35
N PHE A 42 14.78 -5.40 10.03
CA PHE A 42 13.62 -6.10 9.46
C PHE A 42 12.95 -5.30 8.35
N LEU A 43 12.75 -3.98 8.54
CA LEU A 43 12.19 -3.11 7.50
C LEU A 43 13.08 -3.09 6.25
N ASN A 44 14.41 -2.95 6.44
CA ASN A 44 15.36 -2.95 5.34
C ASN A 44 15.38 -4.28 4.57
N ARG A 45 15.32 -5.42 5.26
CA ARG A 45 15.23 -6.73 4.62
C ARG A 45 13.98 -6.88 3.75
N ASN A 46 12.82 -6.43 4.25
CA ASN A 46 11.58 -6.50 3.46
C ASN A 46 11.63 -5.56 2.25
N SER A 47 12.25 -4.38 2.36
CA SER A 47 12.42 -3.50 1.20
C SER A 47 13.41 -4.05 0.18
N GLU A 48 14.53 -4.64 0.63
CA GLU A 48 15.49 -5.32 -0.25
C GLU A 48 14.81 -6.49 -0.96
N GLN A 49 14.03 -7.29 -0.23
CA GLN A 49 13.26 -8.39 -0.81
C GLN A 49 12.22 -7.89 -1.83
N ALA A 50 11.49 -6.81 -1.53
CA ALA A 50 10.53 -6.22 -2.47
C ALA A 50 11.22 -5.69 -3.75
N GLN A 51 12.38 -5.04 -3.63
CA GLN A 51 13.15 -4.57 -4.79
C GLN A 51 13.71 -5.74 -5.63
N LEU A 52 14.09 -6.84 -5.00
CA LEU A 52 14.49 -8.06 -5.70
C LEU A 52 13.30 -8.71 -6.42
N GLU A 53 12.12 -8.79 -5.78
CA GLU A 53 10.90 -9.30 -6.41
C GLU A 53 10.47 -8.43 -7.61
N GLU A 54 10.61 -7.11 -7.50
CA GLU A 54 10.39 -6.16 -8.61
C GLU A 54 11.39 -6.37 -9.74
N SER A 55 12.68 -6.52 -9.43
CA SER A 55 13.73 -6.76 -10.42
C SER A 55 13.57 -8.10 -11.14
N LEU A 56 13.01 -9.10 -10.47
CA LEU A 56 12.71 -10.41 -11.04
C LEU A 56 11.37 -10.46 -11.79
N GLY A 57 10.61 -9.37 -11.82
CA GLY A 57 9.26 -9.34 -12.41
C GLY A 57 8.23 -10.19 -11.66
N LEU A 58 8.55 -10.60 -10.43
CA LEU A 58 7.66 -11.35 -9.53
C LEU A 58 6.81 -10.43 -8.65
N ALA A 59 6.92 -9.11 -8.83
CA ALA A 59 6.06 -8.14 -8.18
C ALA A 59 4.61 -8.56 -8.37
N LYS A 60 3.92 -8.77 -7.24
CA LYS A 60 2.48 -9.08 -7.24
C LYS A 60 1.79 -8.00 -8.07
N PRO A 61 1.00 -8.34 -9.10
CA PRO A 61 0.32 -7.33 -9.89
C PRO A 61 -0.47 -6.45 -8.93
N GLU A 62 -0.30 -5.14 -9.03
CA GLU A 62 -0.98 -4.20 -8.15
C GLU A 62 -2.47 -4.54 -8.17
N LYS A 63 -2.99 -5.01 -7.04
CA LYS A 63 -4.39 -5.47 -6.92
C LYS A 63 -5.40 -4.38 -7.30
N HIS A 64 -4.94 -3.14 -7.38
CA HIS A 64 -5.75 -1.94 -7.54
C HIS A 64 -5.41 -1.13 -8.80
N ALA A 65 -4.56 -1.63 -9.69
CA ALA A 65 -4.40 -1.00 -10.99
C ALA A 65 -5.78 -1.00 -11.70
N PRO A 66 -6.22 0.14 -12.26
CA PRO A 66 -7.48 0.19 -12.99
C PRO A 66 -7.40 -0.80 -14.15
N LYS A 67 -8.21 -1.85 -14.08
CA LYS A 67 -8.29 -2.85 -15.15
C LYS A 67 -8.72 -2.14 -16.44
N ASN A 68 -8.06 -2.49 -17.54
CA ASN A 68 -8.52 -2.06 -18.85
C ASN A 68 -9.85 -2.76 -19.17
N LEU A 69 -10.72 -2.13 -19.98
CA LEU A 69 -11.99 -2.70 -20.45
C LEU A 69 -11.84 -4.15 -20.94
N ALA A 70 -10.78 -4.46 -21.68
CA ALA A 70 -10.51 -5.82 -22.15
C ALA A 70 -10.29 -6.82 -21.01
N GLN A 71 -9.58 -6.43 -19.95
CA GLN A 71 -9.35 -7.25 -18.77
C GLN A 71 -10.63 -7.42 -17.93
N GLU A 72 -11.46 -6.38 -17.86
CA GLU A 72 -12.77 -6.48 -17.20
C GLU A 72 -13.68 -7.47 -17.93
N ILE A 73 -13.74 -7.41 -19.26
CA ILE A 73 -14.49 -8.38 -20.08
C ILE A 73 -13.95 -9.80 -19.91
N ALA A 74 -12.63 -9.98 -19.95
CA ALA A 74 -12.01 -11.31 -19.79
C ALA A 74 -12.25 -11.91 -18.40
N SER A 75 -12.49 -11.08 -17.38
CA SER A 75 -12.78 -11.54 -16.02
C SER A 75 -14.22 -12.01 -15.81
N ILE A 76 -15.12 -11.82 -16.77
CA ILE A 76 -16.52 -12.25 -16.62
C ILE A 76 -16.58 -13.78 -16.62
N GLN A 77 -16.99 -14.34 -15.49
CA GLN A 77 -17.19 -15.77 -15.33
C GLN A 77 -18.60 -16.17 -15.76
N PHE A 78 -18.72 -17.28 -16.49
CA PHE A 78 -20.00 -17.86 -16.89
C PHE A 78 -20.09 -19.30 -16.41
N ALA A 79 -21.29 -19.75 -16.06
CA ALA A 79 -21.52 -21.14 -15.70
C ALA A 79 -21.19 -22.04 -16.90
N HIS A 80 -20.41 -23.09 -16.66
CA HIS A 80 -20.12 -24.10 -17.68
C HIS A 80 -21.44 -24.81 -18.06
N VAL A 81 -21.84 -24.70 -19.32
CA VAL A 81 -23.06 -25.35 -19.82
C VAL A 81 -22.77 -26.83 -20.04
N VAL A 82 -23.17 -27.66 -19.07
CA VAL A 82 -23.02 -29.13 -19.12
C VAL A 82 -23.99 -29.75 -20.13
N ASN A 83 -25.17 -29.14 -20.33
CA ASN A 83 -26.20 -29.67 -21.22
C ASN A 83 -26.14 -29.00 -22.60
N LYS A 84 -25.50 -29.68 -23.57
CA LYS A 84 -25.35 -29.25 -24.98
C LYS A 84 -26.67 -29.07 -25.75
N ARG A 85 -27.84 -29.29 -25.13
CA ARG A 85 -29.13 -29.06 -25.80
C ARG A 85 -29.22 -27.59 -26.21
N GLU A 86 -29.60 -27.35 -27.46
CA GLU A 86 -29.52 -26.06 -28.18
C GLU A 86 -29.97 -24.82 -27.39
N LYS A 87 -30.97 -24.98 -26.52
CA LYS A 87 -31.50 -23.90 -25.67
C LYS A 87 -30.45 -23.36 -24.67
N GLY A 88 -29.55 -24.22 -24.18
CA GLY A 88 -28.50 -23.85 -23.22
C GLY A 88 -27.49 -22.87 -23.81
N LEU A 89 -27.01 -23.13 -25.03
CA LEU A 89 -26.04 -22.25 -25.70
C LEU A 89 -26.63 -20.90 -26.08
N LYS A 90 -27.90 -20.87 -26.55
CA LYS A 90 -28.58 -19.61 -26.86
C LYS A 90 -28.76 -18.76 -25.60
N HIS A 91 -29.11 -19.38 -24.47
CA HIS A 91 -29.24 -18.68 -23.19
C HIS A 91 -27.88 -18.17 -22.69
N LEU A 92 -26.84 -19.00 -22.73
CA LEU A 92 -25.47 -18.62 -22.39
C LEU A 92 -25.00 -17.44 -23.23
N ARG A 93 -25.20 -17.47 -24.56
CA ARG A 93 -24.84 -16.36 -25.44
C ARG A 93 -25.56 -15.06 -25.03
N LYS A 94 -26.84 -15.12 -24.67
CA LYS A 94 -27.58 -13.95 -24.16
C LYS A 94 -26.98 -13.43 -22.86
N GLN A 95 -26.63 -14.31 -21.93
CA GLN A 95 -25.96 -13.94 -20.68
C GLN A 95 -24.60 -13.27 -20.93
N ILE A 96 -23.79 -13.85 -21.83
CA ILE A 96 -22.49 -13.29 -22.23
C ILE A 96 -22.65 -11.90 -22.83
N MET A 97 -23.51 -11.75 -23.82
CA MET A 97 -23.74 -10.45 -24.47
C MET A 97 -24.29 -9.41 -23.50
N GLY A 98 -25.18 -9.81 -22.58
CA GLY A 98 -25.72 -8.93 -21.55
C GLY A 98 -24.65 -8.44 -20.58
N ALA A 99 -23.82 -9.36 -20.06
CA ALA A 99 -22.73 -9.02 -19.15
C ALA A 99 -21.69 -8.09 -19.81
N VAL A 100 -21.29 -8.38 -21.05
CA VAL A 100 -20.36 -7.51 -21.80
C VAL A 100 -20.95 -6.13 -22.05
N LYS A 101 -22.24 -6.04 -22.41
CA LYS A 101 -22.92 -4.74 -22.58
C LYS A 101 -22.92 -3.93 -21.28
N ASN A 102 -23.16 -4.58 -20.14
CA ASN A 102 -23.14 -3.92 -18.84
C ASN A 102 -21.75 -3.37 -18.49
N VAL A 103 -20.69 -4.17 -18.68
CA VAL A 103 -19.30 -3.72 -18.47
C VAL A 103 -18.97 -2.52 -19.37
N ARG A 104 -19.32 -2.59 -20.66
CA ARG A 104 -19.10 -1.46 -21.59
C ARG A 104 -19.84 -0.18 -21.18
N ARG A 105 -21.07 -0.29 -20.68
CA ARG A 105 -21.84 0.85 -20.18
C ARG A 105 -21.17 1.49 -18.97
N LEU A 106 -20.80 0.68 -17.97
CA LEU A 106 -20.12 1.17 -16.76
C LEU A 106 -18.78 1.85 -17.09
N HIS A 107 -18.02 1.29 -18.03
CA HIS A 107 -16.77 1.89 -18.48
C HIS A 107 -16.99 3.22 -19.20
N ALA A 108 -18.00 3.31 -20.08
CA ALA A 108 -18.37 4.56 -20.74
C ALA A 108 -18.86 5.63 -19.74
N ASP A 109 -19.69 5.24 -18.76
CA ASP A 109 -20.15 6.14 -17.70
C ASP A 109 -19.00 6.66 -16.85
N LYS A 110 -18.02 5.81 -16.54
CA LYS A 110 -16.80 6.20 -15.81
C LYS A 110 -15.95 7.18 -16.63
N ALA A 111 -15.83 6.97 -17.94
CA ALA A 111 -15.12 7.88 -18.84
C ALA A 111 -15.81 9.25 -18.91
N ARG A 112 -17.14 9.28 -19.05
CA ARG A 112 -17.94 10.52 -19.04
C ARG A 112 -17.81 11.28 -17.72
N ARG A 113 -17.93 10.60 -16.58
CA ARG A 113 -17.73 11.21 -15.26
C ARG A 113 -16.32 11.77 -15.05
N LYS A 114 -15.33 11.24 -15.77
CA LYS A 114 -13.95 11.74 -15.73
C LYS A 114 -13.78 12.97 -16.62
N SER A 115 -14.50 13.07 -17.73
CA SER A 115 -14.47 14.27 -18.59
C SER A 115 -15.28 15.45 -18.05
N GLU A 116 -16.27 15.18 -17.20
CA GLU A 116 -17.08 16.22 -16.54
C GLU A 116 -16.41 16.82 -15.28
N LYS A 117 -15.31 16.22 -14.80
CA LYS A 117 -14.53 16.70 -13.66
C LYS A 117 -13.30 17.47 -14.14
#